data_AF-A0A834SIC7-F1
#
_entry.id   AF-A0A834SIC7-F1
#
_cell.length_a   1.000
_cell.length_b   1.000
_cell.length_c   1.000
_cell.angle_alpha   90.00
_cell.angle_beta   90.00
_cell.angle_gamma   90.00
#
_symmetry.space_group_name_H-M   'P 1'
#
loop_
_entity.id
_entity.type
_entity.pdbx_description
1 polymer ?
#
loop_
_entity_poly.entity_id
_entity_poly.type
_entity_poly.pdbx_seq_one_letter_code
_entity_poly.pdbx_strand_id
1 'polypeptide(L)'
;MGDNSTAFSLPQPHLQRTKLCDMKDVELDPSYVKKREQLKEVVASIIRPKIVQGKSLNGKEFVSFLEQILDALNKGEIPSTGSLVEVFNKGILERCLKLYSEMMAKLGLPLPEESLQEAHEKSRGEAMEVFDKEHFGRHHAQKSVMQLDEEIQKVFKNVILQNEYRSSKLCEALYTRCEDIMDQLQVLRLPSMAKFNAGFLQCNQSFEHECVGPSKENYEQRMTKMLKKSRALFIKEYNHRLFNWLVAFSLVMVVIGRFIIKFILIEIGAWLLFIFLETYTRMFWSAESLYYNPVWHFIVATWETLVYSPILDLDRWAIPLGVVLSCLILYWRCYGKRKHGSRWLLPLYRSPKNGPSRARTD
;
A
#
# COMPACT_ATOMS: atom_id res chain seq x y z
N MET A 1 35.98 3.57 -46.35
CA MET A 1 35.28 3.18 -47.60
C MET A 1 36.35 2.90 -48.65
N GLY A 2 36.48 1.65 -49.11
CA GLY A 2 37.41 1.32 -50.21
C GLY A 2 38.20 0.01 -50.11
N ASP A 3 37.94 -0.87 -49.14
CA ASP A 3 38.92 -1.94 -48.84
C ASP A 3 38.93 -3.13 -49.82
N ASN A 4 38.12 -3.16 -50.88
CA ASN A 4 38.17 -4.20 -51.93
C ASN A 4 37.56 -3.71 -53.27
N SER A 5 38.05 -2.61 -53.81
CA SER A 5 37.65 -2.18 -55.15
C SER A 5 38.54 -2.85 -56.21
N THR A 6 38.06 -3.90 -56.84
CA THR A 6 38.74 -4.54 -57.99
C THR A 6 38.16 -3.98 -59.29
N ALA A 7 39.00 -3.39 -60.14
CA ALA A 7 38.60 -2.92 -61.47
C ALA A 7 39.24 -3.81 -62.55
N PHE A 8 38.46 -4.23 -63.54
CA PHE A 8 38.93 -5.06 -64.64
C PHE A 8 38.45 -4.49 -65.98
N SER A 9 39.36 -4.28 -66.94
CA SER A 9 39.03 -3.70 -68.24
C SER A 9 38.96 -4.76 -69.34
N LEU A 10 37.91 -4.71 -70.15
CA LEU A 10 37.75 -5.54 -71.34
C LEU A 10 37.87 -4.65 -72.59
N PRO A 11 38.72 -5.01 -73.57
CA PRO A 11 38.80 -4.29 -74.84
C PRO A 11 37.53 -4.54 -75.67
N GLN A 12 37.35 -3.81 -76.76
CA GLN A 12 36.20 -4.03 -77.63
C GLN A 12 36.30 -5.41 -78.30
N PRO A 13 35.27 -6.28 -78.17
CA PRO A 13 35.32 -7.65 -78.67
C PRO A 13 35.30 -7.76 -80.20
N HIS A 14 34.54 -6.88 -80.87
CA HIS A 14 34.44 -6.83 -82.33
C HIS A 14 33.84 -5.48 -82.79
N LEU A 15 34.01 -5.10 -84.06
CA LEU A 15 33.43 -3.87 -84.63
C LEU A 15 31.89 -3.96 -84.77
N GLN A 16 31.38 -5.13 -85.13
CA GLN A 16 29.94 -5.38 -85.30
C GLN A 16 29.27 -5.74 -83.96
N ARG A 17 28.85 -4.71 -83.19
CA ARG A 17 28.33 -4.86 -81.83
C ARG A 17 27.00 -5.62 -81.71
N THR A 18 26.19 -5.62 -82.76
CA THR A 18 24.83 -6.21 -82.73
C THR A 18 24.81 -7.72 -82.93
N LYS A 19 25.94 -8.33 -83.31
CA LYS A 19 26.04 -9.77 -83.61
C LYS A 19 27.00 -10.52 -82.68
N LEU A 20 27.40 -9.90 -81.56
CA LEU A 20 28.42 -10.46 -80.66
C LEU A 20 28.04 -11.82 -80.05
N CYS A 21 26.75 -12.08 -79.83
CA CYS A 21 26.27 -13.35 -79.27
C CYS A 21 26.28 -14.51 -80.29
N ASP A 22 26.27 -14.18 -81.59
CA ASP A 22 26.25 -15.17 -82.68
C ASP A 22 27.67 -15.53 -83.17
N MET A 23 28.66 -14.73 -82.78
CA MET A 23 30.06 -14.88 -83.16
C MET A 23 30.77 -15.94 -82.30
N LYS A 24 31.62 -16.74 -82.93
CA LYS A 24 32.51 -17.66 -82.21
C LYS A 24 33.74 -16.92 -81.70
N ASP A 25 34.42 -17.48 -80.70
CA ASP A 25 35.65 -16.89 -80.13
C ASP A 25 36.76 -16.62 -81.16
N VAL A 26 36.77 -17.36 -82.27
CA VAL A 26 37.73 -17.18 -83.39
C VAL A 26 37.46 -15.88 -84.17
N GLU A 27 36.23 -15.39 -84.14
CA GLU A 27 35.78 -14.17 -84.82
C GLU A 27 35.93 -12.93 -83.93
N LEU A 28 36.27 -13.11 -82.65
CA LEU A 28 36.48 -12.03 -81.70
C LEU A 28 37.94 -11.59 -81.66
N ASP A 29 38.17 -10.36 -81.19
CA ASP A 29 39.52 -9.86 -80.95
C ASP A 29 40.27 -10.80 -79.96
N PRO A 30 41.44 -11.33 -80.33
CA PRO A 30 42.19 -12.26 -79.48
C PRO A 30 42.57 -11.67 -78.11
N SER A 31 42.80 -10.35 -78.05
CA SER A 31 43.08 -9.65 -76.80
C SER A 31 41.85 -9.58 -75.90
N TYR A 32 40.65 -9.47 -76.46
CA TYR A 32 39.39 -9.57 -75.72
C TYR A 32 39.20 -10.97 -75.15
N VAL A 33 39.35 -12.01 -75.96
CA VAL A 33 39.18 -13.40 -75.51
C VAL A 33 40.14 -13.71 -74.36
N LYS A 34 41.41 -13.34 -74.50
CA LYS A 34 42.42 -13.51 -73.44
C LYS A 34 42.04 -12.78 -72.15
N LYS A 35 41.61 -11.51 -72.24
CA LYS A 35 41.20 -10.73 -71.05
C LYS A 35 39.90 -11.27 -70.43
N ARG A 36 38.96 -11.78 -71.23
CA ARG A 36 37.73 -12.41 -70.74
C ARG A 36 38.05 -13.67 -69.93
N GLU A 37 38.97 -14.52 -70.39
CA GLU A 37 39.39 -15.70 -69.63
C GLU A 37 40.10 -15.30 -68.32
N GLN A 38 40.99 -14.30 -68.36
CA GLN A 38 41.60 -13.73 -67.15
C GLN A 38 40.56 -13.19 -66.16
N LEU A 39 39.48 -12.56 -66.64
CA LEU A 39 38.40 -12.10 -65.76
C LEU A 39 37.71 -13.28 -65.05
N LYS A 40 37.48 -14.40 -65.74
CA LYS A 40 36.89 -15.59 -65.12
C LYS A 40 37.78 -16.13 -64.00
N GLU A 41 39.10 -16.17 -64.23
CA GLU A 41 40.08 -16.59 -63.21
C GLU A 41 40.07 -15.65 -62.00
N VAL A 42 40.06 -14.33 -62.24
CA VAL A 42 39.96 -13.31 -61.18
C VAL A 42 38.69 -13.51 -60.36
N VAL A 43 37.54 -13.65 -61.02
CA VAL A 43 36.25 -13.88 -60.35
C VAL A 43 36.30 -15.17 -59.53
N ALA A 44 36.79 -16.28 -60.10
CA ALA A 44 36.93 -17.55 -59.39
C ALA A 44 37.81 -17.43 -58.14
N SER A 45 38.87 -16.61 -58.18
CA SER A 45 39.76 -16.41 -57.03
C SER A 45 39.14 -15.56 -55.90
N ILE A 46 38.15 -14.71 -56.20
CA ILE A 46 37.58 -13.74 -55.25
C ILE A 46 36.24 -14.21 -54.68
N ILE A 47 35.51 -15.10 -55.36
CA ILE A 47 34.21 -15.59 -54.91
C ILE A 47 34.31 -16.22 -53.52
N ARG A 48 33.48 -15.74 -52.60
CA ARG A 48 33.28 -16.30 -51.26
C ARG A 48 31.78 -16.51 -51.03
N PRO A 49 31.38 -17.53 -50.25
CA PRO A 49 29.98 -17.71 -49.86
C PRO A 49 29.42 -16.43 -49.24
N LYS A 50 28.19 -16.05 -49.62
CA LYS A 50 27.53 -14.89 -49.03
C LYS A 50 27.10 -15.25 -47.61
N ILE A 51 27.64 -14.55 -46.63
CA ILE A 51 27.31 -14.77 -45.21
C ILE A 51 26.29 -13.71 -44.77
N VAL A 52 25.17 -14.17 -44.20
CA VAL A 52 24.14 -13.33 -43.58
C VAL A 52 23.86 -13.91 -42.19
N GLN A 53 23.87 -13.07 -41.14
CA GLN A 53 23.67 -13.50 -39.74
C GLN A 53 24.58 -14.66 -39.28
N GLY A 54 25.82 -14.69 -39.76
CA GLY A 54 26.79 -15.74 -39.40
C GLY A 54 26.58 -17.10 -40.09
N LYS A 55 25.57 -17.23 -40.96
CA LYS A 55 25.30 -18.44 -41.74
C LYS A 55 25.57 -18.19 -43.23
N SER A 56 26.00 -19.24 -43.93
CA SER A 56 26.16 -19.22 -45.40
C SER A 56 24.78 -19.30 -46.05
N LEU A 57 24.45 -18.30 -46.88
CA LEU A 57 23.16 -18.20 -47.54
C LEU A 57 22.98 -19.30 -48.61
N ASN A 58 21.99 -20.17 -48.44
CA ASN A 58 21.61 -21.17 -49.44
C ASN A 58 20.49 -20.66 -50.39
N GLY A 59 20.13 -21.43 -51.41
CA GLY A 59 19.13 -21.02 -52.40
C GLY A 59 17.74 -20.74 -51.81
N LYS A 60 17.28 -21.53 -50.84
CA LYS A 60 15.98 -21.32 -50.18
C LYS A 60 15.99 -20.07 -49.30
N GLU A 61 17.07 -19.89 -48.53
CA GLU A 61 17.28 -18.71 -47.69
C GLU A 61 17.40 -17.45 -48.54
N PHE A 62 18.06 -17.52 -49.69
CA PHE A 62 18.15 -16.40 -50.63
C PHE A 62 16.77 -16.02 -51.19
N VAL A 63 15.95 -16.99 -51.59
CA VAL A 63 14.59 -16.71 -52.08
C VAL A 63 13.74 -16.07 -50.98
N SER A 64 13.74 -16.66 -49.78
CA SER A 64 13.00 -16.08 -48.64
C SER A 64 13.49 -14.68 -48.28
N PHE A 65 14.80 -14.45 -48.34
CA PHE A 65 15.40 -13.14 -48.11
C PHE A 65 14.98 -12.13 -49.19
N LEU A 66 14.96 -12.55 -50.46
CA LEU A 66 14.53 -11.71 -51.58
C LEU A 66 13.04 -11.34 -51.47
N GLU A 67 12.19 -12.29 -51.10
CA GLU A 67 10.76 -12.08 -50.86
C GLU A 67 10.53 -11.04 -49.76
N GLN A 68 11.27 -11.13 -48.65
CA GLN A 68 11.20 -10.13 -47.57
C GLN A 68 11.62 -8.73 -48.04
N ILE A 69 12.67 -8.63 -48.87
CA ILE A 69 13.09 -7.36 -49.46
C ILE A 69 12.02 -6.82 -50.40
N LEU A 70 11.42 -7.67 -51.24
CA LEU A 70 10.35 -7.31 -52.16
C LEU A 70 9.09 -6.86 -51.44
N ASP A 71 8.70 -7.54 -50.36
CA ASP A 71 7.56 -7.14 -49.53
C ASP A 71 7.78 -5.78 -48.89
N ALA A 72 8.99 -5.52 -48.39
CA ALA A 72 9.36 -4.21 -47.84
C ALA A 72 9.33 -3.10 -48.91
N LEU A 73 9.85 -3.40 -50.11
CA LEU A 73 9.80 -2.52 -51.28
C LEU A 73 8.35 -2.20 -51.70
N ASN A 74 7.52 -3.23 -51.85
CA ASN A 74 6.15 -3.13 -52.35
C ASN A 74 5.21 -2.40 -51.38
N LYS A 75 5.49 -2.46 -50.07
CA LYS A 75 4.76 -1.70 -49.04
C LYS A 75 5.10 -0.20 -49.05
N GLY A 76 6.05 0.25 -49.88
CA GLY A 76 6.45 1.65 -49.96
C GLY A 76 7.25 2.15 -48.75
N GLU A 77 7.70 1.25 -47.88
CA GLU A 77 8.53 1.57 -46.72
C GLU A 77 10.03 1.60 -47.08
N ILE A 78 10.40 2.17 -48.23
CA ILE A 78 11.76 2.66 -48.42
C ILE A 78 11.68 4.17 -48.36
N PRO A 79 11.92 4.79 -47.18
CA PRO A 79 12.09 6.22 -47.14
C PRO A 79 13.28 6.53 -48.03
N SER A 80 13.09 7.42 -49.01
CA SER A 80 14.15 7.94 -49.87
C SER A 80 15.30 8.60 -49.09
N THR A 81 15.17 8.73 -47.77
CA THR A 81 16.08 9.36 -46.82
C THR A 81 16.46 8.48 -45.62
N GLY A 82 15.87 7.28 -45.47
CA GLY A 82 16.07 6.41 -44.30
C GLY A 82 17.01 5.25 -44.57
N SER A 83 17.79 4.83 -43.57
CA SER A 83 18.66 3.67 -43.69
C SER A 83 17.82 2.39 -43.84
N LEU A 84 18.07 1.61 -44.88
CA LEU A 84 17.41 0.30 -45.13
C LEU A 84 17.43 -0.60 -43.87
N VAL A 85 18.47 -0.47 -43.06
CA VAL A 85 18.67 -1.19 -41.80
C VAL A 85 17.59 -0.85 -40.76
N GLU A 86 17.12 0.39 -40.69
CA GLU A 86 16.09 0.81 -39.74
C GLU A 86 14.74 0.17 -40.04
N VAL A 87 14.38 0.03 -41.32
CA VAL A 87 13.14 -0.60 -41.77
C VAL A 87 13.12 -2.08 -41.38
N PHE A 88 14.22 -2.80 -41.65
CA PHE A 88 14.34 -4.21 -41.28
C PHE A 88 14.34 -4.43 -39.75
N ASN A 89 14.93 -3.51 -39.00
CA ASN A 89 15.00 -3.63 -37.54
C ASN A 89 13.71 -3.21 -36.82
N LYS A 90 12.81 -2.45 -37.47
CA LYS A 90 11.57 -1.96 -36.85
C LYS A 90 10.70 -3.07 -36.25
N GLY A 91 10.46 -4.16 -36.99
CA GLY A 91 9.67 -5.29 -36.48
C GLY A 91 10.33 -6.04 -35.31
N ILE A 92 11.67 -6.04 -35.26
CA ILE A 92 12.44 -6.63 -34.18
C ILE A 92 12.37 -5.74 -32.94
N LEU A 93 12.49 -4.42 -33.11
CA LEU A 93 12.32 -3.43 -32.05
C LEU A 93 10.96 -3.58 -31.36
N GLU A 94 9.88 -3.61 -32.13
CA GLU A 94 8.52 -3.76 -31.60
C GLU A 94 8.35 -5.06 -30.80
N ARG A 95 8.95 -6.17 -31.27
CA ARG A 95 8.91 -7.46 -30.58
C ARG A 95 9.69 -7.42 -29.26
N CYS A 96 10.88 -6.82 -29.25
CA CYS A 96 11.71 -6.69 -28.05
C CYS A 96 11.05 -5.78 -27.01
N LEU A 97 10.45 -4.67 -27.46
CA LEU A 97 9.67 -3.79 -26.58
C LEU A 97 8.44 -4.48 -26.00
N LYS A 98 7.77 -5.31 -26.79
CA LYS A 98 6.65 -6.12 -26.30
C LYS A 98 7.11 -7.12 -25.24
N LEU A 99 8.22 -7.82 -25.45
CA LEU A 99 8.82 -8.74 -24.47
C LEU A 99 9.14 -8.02 -23.15
N TYR A 100 9.83 -6.88 -23.23
CA TYR A 100 10.10 -6.04 -22.07
C TYR A 100 8.81 -5.63 -21.33
N SER A 101 7.81 -5.15 -22.08
CA SER A 101 6.53 -4.71 -21.51
C SER A 101 5.77 -5.85 -20.82
N GLU A 102 5.77 -7.05 -21.39
CA GLU A 102 5.14 -8.23 -20.80
C GLU A 102 5.85 -8.69 -19.52
N MET A 103 7.18 -8.59 -19.46
CA MET A 103 7.93 -8.89 -18.23
C MET A 103 7.60 -7.88 -17.12
N MET A 104 7.63 -6.58 -17.44
CA MET A 104 7.31 -5.52 -16.48
C MET A 104 5.85 -5.58 -16.03
N ALA A 105 4.92 -5.97 -16.90
CA ALA A 105 3.50 -6.10 -16.57
C ALA A 105 3.19 -7.26 -15.60
N LYS A 106 4.06 -8.27 -15.52
CA LYS A 106 3.93 -9.37 -14.55
C LYS A 106 4.30 -8.97 -13.12
N LEU A 107 4.93 -7.81 -12.93
CA LEU A 107 5.32 -7.33 -11.62
C LEU A 107 4.09 -6.90 -10.80
N GLY A 108 4.02 -7.39 -9.57
CA GLY A 108 2.99 -6.99 -8.61
C GLY A 108 3.32 -5.64 -7.98
N LEU A 109 2.88 -4.54 -8.61
CA LEU A 109 3.04 -3.18 -8.06
C LEU A 109 2.06 -2.92 -6.90
N PRO A 110 2.48 -2.25 -5.80
CA PRO A 110 3.72 -1.48 -5.67
C PRO A 110 4.93 -2.26 -5.15
N LEU A 111 6.13 -1.85 -5.58
CA LEU A 111 7.42 -2.43 -5.19
C LEU A 111 8.39 -1.36 -4.66
N PRO A 112 9.36 -1.74 -3.80
CA PRO A 112 10.50 -0.91 -3.45
C PRO A 112 11.30 -0.48 -4.68
N GLU A 113 11.94 0.68 -4.62
CA GLU A 113 12.67 1.26 -5.75
C GLU A 113 13.82 0.36 -6.22
N GLU A 114 14.60 -0.20 -5.28
CA GLU A 114 15.69 -1.14 -5.60
C GLU A 114 15.19 -2.39 -6.34
N SER A 115 14.11 -3.02 -5.86
CA SER A 115 13.54 -4.21 -6.50
C SER A 115 12.94 -3.91 -7.87
N LEU A 116 12.34 -2.73 -8.04
CA LEU A 116 11.81 -2.30 -9.34
C LEU A 116 12.95 -2.04 -10.34
N GLN A 117 14.05 -1.42 -9.88
CA GLN A 117 15.23 -1.15 -10.69
C GLN A 117 15.93 -2.45 -11.12
N GLU A 118 16.10 -3.41 -10.20
CA GLU A 118 16.66 -4.73 -10.52
C GLU A 118 15.81 -5.47 -11.57
N ALA A 119 14.48 -5.44 -11.42
CA ALA A 119 13.56 -6.04 -12.39
C ALA A 119 13.64 -5.35 -13.77
N HIS A 120 13.81 -4.03 -13.79
CA HIS A 120 14.04 -3.26 -15.02
C HIS A 120 15.34 -3.66 -15.70
N GLU A 121 16.47 -3.69 -14.97
CA GLU A 121 17.78 -4.03 -15.52
C GLU A 121 17.81 -5.44 -16.09
N LYS A 122 17.20 -6.39 -15.39
CA LYS A 122 17.03 -7.77 -15.87
C LYS A 122 16.21 -7.83 -17.16
N SER A 123 15.02 -7.23 -17.16
CA SER A 123 14.12 -7.26 -18.31
C SER A 123 14.71 -6.53 -19.53
N ARG A 124 15.42 -5.43 -19.28
CA ARG A 124 16.17 -4.69 -20.31
C ARG A 124 17.31 -5.54 -20.87
N GLY A 125 18.08 -6.21 -20.01
CA GLY A 125 19.15 -7.11 -20.42
C GLY A 125 18.67 -8.22 -21.34
N GLU A 126 17.57 -8.89 -20.96
CA GLU A 126 16.95 -9.94 -21.77
C GLU A 126 16.44 -9.42 -23.13
N ALA A 127 15.75 -8.26 -23.15
CA ALA A 127 15.29 -7.66 -24.39
C ALA A 127 16.45 -7.23 -25.31
N MET A 128 17.54 -6.71 -24.74
CA MET A 128 18.72 -6.29 -25.50
C MET A 128 19.50 -7.49 -26.04
N GLU A 129 19.57 -8.61 -25.30
CA GLU A 129 20.20 -9.84 -25.77
C GLU A 129 19.44 -10.47 -26.95
N VAL A 130 18.10 -10.46 -26.90
CA VAL A 130 17.26 -10.91 -28.02
C VAL A 130 17.47 -10.00 -29.24
N PHE A 131 17.50 -8.69 -29.02
CA PHE A 131 17.76 -7.73 -30.10
C PHE A 131 19.13 -7.99 -30.75
N ASP A 132 20.20 -8.17 -29.96
CA ASP A 132 21.56 -8.39 -30.45
C ASP A 132 21.70 -9.62 -31.36
N LYS A 133 20.91 -10.66 -31.10
CA LYS A 133 20.89 -11.89 -31.89
C LYS A 133 20.13 -11.76 -33.21
N GLU A 134 19.08 -10.95 -33.25
CA GLU A 134 18.15 -10.88 -34.38
C GLU A 134 18.40 -9.68 -35.32
N HIS A 135 19.03 -8.60 -34.84
CA HIS A 135 19.14 -7.35 -35.64
C HIS A 135 19.98 -7.49 -36.90
N PHE A 136 19.65 -6.65 -37.87
CA PHE A 136 20.33 -6.54 -39.14
C PHE A 136 21.33 -5.38 -39.11
N GLY A 137 22.53 -5.61 -39.68
CA GLY A 137 23.52 -4.56 -39.97
C GLY A 137 24.48 -4.21 -38.83
N ARG A 138 25.63 -4.91 -38.73
CA ARG A 138 26.62 -4.73 -37.64
C ARG A 138 27.04 -3.29 -37.32
N HIS A 139 27.34 -2.44 -38.32
CA HIS A 139 27.80 -1.06 -38.10
C HIS A 139 26.69 0.00 -38.20
N HIS A 140 25.55 -0.34 -38.81
CA HIS A 140 24.43 0.60 -38.99
C HIS A 140 23.27 0.36 -38.02
N ALA A 141 23.28 -0.75 -37.26
CA ALA A 141 22.29 -1.06 -36.23
C ALA A 141 22.46 -0.25 -34.95
N GLN A 142 23.59 0.45 -34.74
CA GLN A 142 23.83 1.22 -33.51
C GLN A 142 22.71 2.24 -33.23
N LYS A 143 22.17 2.86 -34.28
CA LYS A 143 21.01 3.76 -34.16
C LYS A 143 19.74 3.01 -33.72
N SER A 144 19.49 1.81 -34.23
CA SER A 144 18.38 0.97 -33.81
C SER A 144 18.54 0.48 -32.36
N VAL A 145 19.77 0.16 -31.92
CA VAL A 145 20.07 -0.20 -30.52
C VAL A 145 19.74 0.97 -29.59
N MET A 146 20.18 2.19 -29.93
CA MET A 146 19.86 3.38 -29.16
C MET A 146 18.35 3.65 -29.12
N GLN A 147 17.66 3.46 -30.25
CA GLN A 147 16.21 3.61 -30.32
C GLN A 147 15.47 2.61 -29.43
N LEU A 148 15.91 1.35 -29.37
CA LEU A 148 15.34 0.35 -28.45
C LEU A 148 15.48 0.82 -27.00
N ASP A 149 16.67 1.26 -26.62
CA ASP A 149 16.95 1.73 -25.27
C ASP A 149 16.08 2.92 -24.88
N GLU A 150 15.96 3.91 -25.77
CA GLU A 150 15.09 5.08 -25.56
C GLU A 150 13.61 4.69 -25.35
N GLU A 151 13.09 3.78 -26.16
CA GLU A 151 11.71 3.30 -26.02
C GLU A 151 11.51 2.47 -24.74
N ILE A 152 12.48 1.63 -24.35
CA ILE A 152 12.47 0.93 -23.07
C ILE A 152 12.42 1.93 -21.90
N GLN A 153 13.24 2.98 -21.95
CA GLN A 153 13.26 4.01 -20.92
C GLN A 153 11.94 4.79 -20.85
N LYS A 154 11.27 5.06 -21.97
CA LYS A 154 9.93 5.67 -21.98
C LYS A 154 8.89 4.78 -21.30
N VAL A 155 8.88 3.48 -21.62
CA VAL A 155 7.97 2.53 -20.98
C VAL A 155 8.30 2.41 -19.48
N PHE A 156 9.57 2.38 -19.10
CA PHE A 156 9.99 2.31 -17.71
C PHE A 156 9.52 3.51 -16.88
N LYS A 157 9.63 4.73 -17.42
CA LYS A 157 9.09 5.94 -16.76
C LYS A 157 7.60 5.81 -16.45
N ASN A 158 6.81 5.23 -17.36
CA ASN A 158 5.39 4.99 -17.12
C ASN A 158 5.17 3.97 -15.99
N VAL A 159 6.00 2.93 -15.91
CA VAL A 159 5.96 1.94 -14.82
C VAL A 159 6.32 2.57 -13.48
N ILE A 160 7.34 3.44 -13.42
CA ILE A 160 7.71 4.20 -12.21
C ILE A 160 6.52 5.04 -11.74
N LEU A 161 5.91 5.81 -12.62
CA LEU A 161 4.74 6.63 -12.30
C LEU A 161 3.57 5.79 -11.79
N GLN A 162 3.34 4.63 -12.40
CA GLN A 162 2.30 3.71 -11.96
C GLN A 162 2.62 3.10 -10.58
N ASN A 163 3.89 2.78 -10.31
CA ASN A 163 4.36 2.27 -9.03
C ASN A 163 4.17 3.30 -7.92
N GLU A 164 4.56 4.55 -8.18
CA GLU A 164 4.39 5.67 -7.26
C GLU A 164 2.91 5.93 -6.96
N TYR A 165 2.07 5.97 -8.00
CA TYR A 165 0.63 6.14 -7.82
C TYR A 165 0.01 5.05 -6.94
N ARG A 166 0.36 3.78 -7.18
CA ARG A 166 -0.15 2.65 -6.38
C ARG A 166 0.39 2.66 -4.95
N SER A 167 1.66 2.99 -4.77
CA SER A 167 2.29 3.13 -3.45
C SER A 167 1.61 4.22 -2.64
N SER A 168 1.43 5.41 -3.25
CA SER A 168 0.74 6.54 -2.63
C SER A 168 -0.68 6.18 -2.21
N LYS A 169 -1.48 5.59 -3.11
CA LYS A 169 -2.85 5.16 -2.82
C LYS A 169 -2.93 4.16 -1.68
N LEU A 170 -2.00 3.19 -1.63
CA LEU A 170 -1.97 2.19 -0.57
C LEU A 170 -1.61 2.82 0.78
N CYS A 171 -0.56 3.63 0.83
CA CYS A 171 -0.10 4.25 2.07
C CYS A 171 -1.07 5.33 2.57
N GLU A 172 -1.74 6.04 1.66
CA GLU A 172 -2.84 6.95 2.00
C GLU A 172 -4.02 6.22 2.63
N ALA A 173 -4.47 5.11 2.04
CA ALA A 173 -5.57 4.32 2.59
C ALA A 173 -5.24 3.78 4.00
N LEU A 174 -4.01 3.34 4.23
CA LEU A 174 -3.54 2.95 5.56
C LEU A 174 -3.51 4.16 6.51
N TYR A 175 -3.03 5.31 6.04
CA TYR A 175 -2.98 6.52 6.84
C TYR A 175 -4.37 6.98 7.29
N THR A 176 -5.34 7.06 6.37
CA THR A 176 -6.71 7.45 6.68
C THR A 176 -7.38 6.44 7.62
N ARG A 177 -7.16 5.14 7.42
CA ARG A 177 -7.67 4.11 8.34
C ARG A 177 -7.12 4.31 9.75
N CYS A 178 -5.82 4.59 9.88
CA CYS A 178 -5.21 4.87 11.16
C CYS A 178 -5.80 6.13 11.79
N GLU A 179 -5.97 7.21 11.02
CA GLU A 179 -6.61 8.45 11.46
C GLU A 179 -8.03 8.20 11.99
N ASP A 180 -8.86 7.46 11.26
CA ASP A 180 -10.22 7.09 11.67
C ASP A 180 -10.23 6.30 12.99
N ILE A 181 -9.32 5.34 13.16
CA ILE A 181 -9.18 4.57 14.42
C ILE A 181 -8.81 5.51 15.57
N MET A 182 -7.86 6.41 15.35
CA MET A 182 -7.43 7.35 16.38
C MET A 182 -8.56 8.30 16.79
N ASP A 183 -9.34 8.81 15.83
CA ASP A 183 -10.47 9.69 16.08
C ASP A 183 -11.60 8.97 16.83
N GLN A 184 -11.90 7.71 16.47
CA GLN A 184 -12.86 6.89 17.23
C GLN A 184 -12.43 6.68 18.68
N LEU A 185 -11.14 6.45 18.92
CA LEU A 185 -10.60 6.25 20.27
C LEU A 185 -10.63 7.53 21.11
N GLN A 186 -10.61 8.73 20.50
CA GLN A 186 -10.74 10.01 21.21
C GLN A 186 -12.18 10.29 21.69
N VAL A 187 -13.20 9.73 21.02
CA VAL A 187 -14.62 10.01 21.32
C VAL A 187 -15.25 8.99 22.28
N LEU A 188 -14.48 8.01 22.77
CA LEU A 188 -14.96 7.04 23.77
C LEU A 188 -15.54 7.73 25.01
N ARG A 189 -16.67 7.18 25.53
CA ARG A 189 -17.39 7.76 26.68
C ARG A 189 -16.57 7.64 27.96
N LEU A 190 -15.96 6.49 28.17
CA LEU A 190 -14.95 6.30 29.19
C LEU A 190 -13.56 6.35 28.53
N PRO A 191 -12.77 7.41 28.81
CA PRO A 191 -11.45 7.55 28.24
C PRO A 191 -10.52 6.50 28.88
N SER A 192 -9.77 5.77 28.05
CA SER A 192 -8.82 4.73 28.50
C SER A 192 -7.51 4.81 27.74
N MET A 193 -6.41 4.97 28.49
CA MET A 193 -5.06 5.08 27.94
C MET A 193 -4.58 3.76 27.36
N ALA A 194 -4.99 2.63 27.95
CA ALA A 194 -4.64 1.29 27.47
C ALA A 194 -5.16 1.02 26.06
N LYS A 195 -6.45 1.30 25.78
CA LYS A 195 -7.04 1.11 24.45
C LYS A 195 -6.42 2.03 23.41
N PHE A 196 -6.17 3.29 23.79
CA PHE A 196 -5.49 4.24 22.91
C PHE A 196 -4.08 3.76 22.52
N ASN A 197 -3.28 3.32 23.49
CA ASN A 197 -1.93 2.80 23.23
C ASN A 197 -1.94 1.51 22.40
N ALA A 198 -2.93 0.63 22.61
CA ALA A 198 -3.08 -0.58 21.80
C ALA A 198 -3.41 -0.24 20.34
N GLY A 199 -4.37 0.67 20.11
CA GLY A 199 -4.70 1.16 18.76
C GLY A 199 -3.52 1.87 18.11
N PHE A 200 -2.79 2.70 18.86
CA PHE A 200 -1.57 3.36 18.41
C PHE A 200 -0.52 2.36 17.91
N LEU A 201 -0.24 1.31 18.69
CA LEU A 201 0.74 0.30 18.34
C LEU A 201 0.30 -0.49 17.11
N GLN A 202 -0.98 -0.86 17.05
CA GLN A 202 -1.57 -1.55 15.91
C GLN A 202 -1.45 -0.72 14.61
N CYS A 203 -1.76 0.56 14.66
CA CYS A 203 -1.64 1.48 13.53
C CYS A 203 -0.18 1.60 13.06
N ASN A 204 0.77 1.71 13.99
CA ASN A 204 2.18 1.81 13.66
C ASN A 204 2.70 0.52 12.99
N GLN A 205 2.36 -0.65 13.54
CA GLN A 205 2.78 -1.94 13.01
C GLN A 205 2.15 -2.24 11.64
N SER A 206 0.85 -1.96 11.48
CA SER A 206 0.15 -2.13 10.20
C SER A 206 0.75 -1.25 9.13
N PHE A 207 1.03 0.02 9.44
CA PHE A 207 1.66 0.93 8.49
C PHE A 207 3.06 0.45 8.08
N GLU A 208 3.90 0.06 9.04
CA GLU A 208 5.29 -0.35 8.77
C GLU A 208 5.38 -1.59 7.87
N HIS A 209 4.48 -2.55 8.08
CA HIS A 209 4.45 -3.83 7.36
C HIS A 209 3.71 -3.75 6.02
N GLU A 210 2.59 -3.01 5.94
CA GLU A 210 1.74 -3.00 4.74
C GLU A 210 2.14 -1.89 3.75
N CYS A 211 2.64 -0.74 4.20
CA CYS A 211 3.05 0.35 3.30
C CYS A 211 4.40 0.04 2.64
N VAL A 212 4.39 -0.03 1.30
CA VAL A 212 5.54 -0.40 0.46
C VAL A 212 5.65 0.55 -0.73
N GLY A 213 6.89 0.82 -1.15
CA GLY A 213 7.21 1.59 -2.36
C GLY A 213 7.72 3.00 -2.07
N PRO A 214 7.91 3.82 -3.11
CA PRO A 214 8.60 5.11 -3.01
C PRO A 214 7.87 6.13 -2.14
N SER A 215 6.55 6.01 -1.98
CA SER A 215 5.78 6.94 -1.17
C SER A 215 5.89 6.69 0.34
N LYS A 216 6.49 5.57 0.76
CA LYS A 216 6.56 5.17 2.18
C LYS A 216 7.17 6.24 3.07
N GLU A 217 8.34 6.76 2.72
CA GLU A 217 9.08 7.70 3.56
C GLU A 217 8.28 8.99 3.83
N ASN A 218 7.63 9.54 2.80
CA ASN A 218 6.80 10.74 2.93
C ASN A 218 5.58 10.49 3.84
N TYR A 219 4.89 9.36 3.65
CA TYR A 219 3.76 9.00 4.50
C TYR A 219 4.17 8.63 5.93
N GLU A 220 5.36 8.08 6.14
CA GLU A 220 5.90 7.78 7.47
C GLU A 220 6.13 9.06 8.28
N GLN A 221 6.69 10.10 7.67
CA GLN A 221 6.84 11.41 8.30
C GLN A 221 5.48 12.03 8.65
N ARG A 222 4.49 11.91 7.76
CA ARG A 222 3.11 12.38 8.01
C ARG A 222 2.43 11.60 9.14
N MET A 223 2.56 10.28 9.11
CA MET A 223 2.00 9.35 10.11
C MET A 223 2.56 9.65 11.49
N THR A 224 3.89 9.74 11.64
CA THR A 224 4.53 10.03 12.93
C THR A 224 4.10 11.38 13.49
N LYS A 225 3.91 12.40 12.63
CA LYS A 225 3.38 13.71 13.03
C LYS A 225 1.92 13.63 13.49
N MET A 226 1.06 12.95 12.74
CA MET A 226 -0.35 12.75 13.10
C MET A 226 -0.48 12.00 14.42
N LEU A 227 0.24 10.89 14.58
CA LEU A 227 0.25 10.07 15.78
C LEU A 227 0.73 10.84 17.02
N LYS A 228 1.80 11.65 16.89
CA LYS A 228 2.27 12.53 17.97
C LYS A 228 1.21 13.57 18.36
N LYS A 229 0.58 14.21 17.38
CA LYS A 229 -0.48 15.20 17.61
C LYS A 229 -1.70 14.57 18.28
N SER A 230 -2.18 13.45 17.75
CA SER A 230 -3.31 12.69 18.29
C SER A 230 -3.06 12.25 19.73
N ARG A 231 -1.86 11.75 20.04
CA ARG A 231 -1.47 11.37 21.41
C ARG A 231 -1.48 12.56 22.37
N ALA A 232 -0.91 13.70 21.96
CA ALA A 232 -0.89 14.90 22.80
C ALA A 232 -2.31 15.44 23.08
N LEU A 233 -3.16 15.47 22.05
CA LEU A 233 -4.57 15.86 22.18
C LEU A 233 -5.35 14.89 23.07
N PHE A 234 -5.17 13.58 22.86
CA PHE A 234 -5.81 12.56 23.69
C PHE A 234 -5.42 12.69 25.15
N ILE A 235 -4.13 12.84 25.49
CA ILE A 235 -3.68 12.98 26.89
C ILE A 235 -4.32 14.21 27.55
N LYS A 236 -4.38 15.34 26.82
CA LYS A 236 -4.99 16.58 27.34
C LYS A 236 -6.48 16.39 27.63
N GLU A 237 -7.24 15.85 26.68
CA GLU A 237 -8.68 15.61 26.81
C GLU A 237 -8.99 14.52 27.84
N TYR A 238 -8.21 13.44 27.84
CA TYR A 238 -8.29 12.34 28.80
C TYR A 238 -8.20 12.87 30.24
N ASN A 239 -7.18 13.66 30.54
CA ASN A 239 -6.97 14.15 31.89
C ASN A 239 -8.07 15.13 32.33
N HIS A 240 -8.55 15.99 31.41
CA HIS A 240 -9.65 16.91 31.69
C HIS A 240 -10.96 16.16 31.97
N ARG A 241 -11.29 15.15 31.16
CA ARG A 241 -12.48 14.30 31.36
C ARG A 241 -12.38 13.48 32.64
N LEU A 242 -11.22 12.87 32.90
CA LEU A 242 -10.97 12.11 34.13
C LEU A 242 -11.17 12.98 35.36
N PHE A 243 -10.60 14.18 35.37
CA PHE A 243 -10.77 15.12 36.47
C PHE A 243 -12.25 15.44 36.72
N ASN A 244 -13.00 15.81 35.67
CA ASN A 244 -14.43 16.10 35.78
C ASN A 244 -15.24 14.90 36.28
N TRP A 245 -14.93 13.69 35.82
CA TRP A 245 -15.56 12.46 36.29
C TRP A 245 -15.26 12.19 37.75
N LEU A 246 -14.02 12.39 38.21
CA LEU A 246 -13.63 12.22 39.61
C LEU A 246 -14.35 13.22 40.53
N VAL A 247 -14.47 14.49 40.11
CA VAL A 247 -15.22 15.51 40.87
C VAL A 247 -16.70 15.13 40.94
N ALA A 248 -17.33 14.78 39.82
CA ALA A 248 -18.73 14.35 39.80
C ALA A 248 -18.96 13.10 40.66
N PHE A 249 -18.06 12.11 40.56
CA PHE A 249 -18.11 10.88 41.35
C PHE A 249 -18.02 11.17 42.86
N SER A 250 -17.12 12.07 43.28
CA SER A 250 -16.98 12.44 44.70
C SER A 250 -18.27 13.06 45.26
N LEU A 251 -18.94 13.95 44.51
CA LEU A 251 -20.23 14.55 44.92
C LEU A 251 -21.36 13.51 45.01
N VAL A 252 -21.44 12.60 44.03
CA VAL A 252 -22.42 11.50 44.05
C VAL A 252 -22.19 10.59 45.26
N MET A 253 -20.94 10.27 45.59
CA MET A 253 -20.60 9.44 46.74
C MET A 253 -20.95 10.10 48.08
N VAL A 254 -20.88 11.43 48.20
CA VAL A 254 -21.40 12.16 49.38
C VAL A 254 -22.90 11.92 49.54
N VAL A 255 -23.68 12.04 48.46
CA VAL A 255 -25.14 11.81 48.49
C VAL A 255 -25.47 10.36 48.84
N ILE A 256 -24.77 9.40 48.23
CA ILE A 256 -24.98 7.97 48.50
C ILE A 256 -24.62 7.62 49.95
N GLY A 257 -23.45 8.09 50.43
CA GLY A 257 -22.98 7.87 51.79
C GLY A 257 -23.97 8.39 52.83
N ARG A 258 -24.51 9.60 52.61
CA ARG A 258 -25.45 10.25 53.53
C ARG A 258 -26.86 9.68 53.49
N PHE A 259 -27.41 9.43 52.30
CA PHE A 259 -28.83 9.12 52.14
C PHE A 259 -29.14 7.64 51.93
N ILE A 260 -28.21 6.86 51.37
CA ILE A 260 -28.45 5.45 51.03
C ILE A 260 -27.81 4.53 52.07
N ILE A 261 -26.50 4.64 52.25
CA ILE A 261 -25.73 3.71 53.10
C ILE A 261 -25.73 4.17 54.57
N LYS A 262 -25.90 5.48 54.81
CA LYS A 262 -25.83 6.13 56.14
C LYS A 262 -24.53 5.82 56.88
N PHE A 263 -23.42 5.80 56.15
CA PHE A 263 -22.11 5.45 56.68
C PHE A 263 -21.16 6.65 56.64
N ILE A 264 -20.88 7.19 57.83
CA ILE A 264 -20.16 8.45 58.03
C ILE A 264 -18.74 8.42 57.47
N LEU A 265 -18.04 7.27 57.52
CA LEU A 265 -16.67 7.19 57.00
C LEU A 265 -16.59 7.35 55.48
N ILE A 266 -17.59 6.87 54.74
CA ILE A 266 -17.67 7.09 53.27
C ILE A 266 -17.95 8.56 52.97
N GLU A 267 -18.79 9.21 53.77
CA GLU A 267 -19.06 10.65 53.64
C GLU A 267 -17.80 11.48 53.90
N ILE A 268 -17.07 11.22 54.99
CA ILE A 268 -15.80 11.91 55.30
C ILE A 268 -14.78 11.68 54.19
N GLY A 269 -14.62 10.43 53.72
CA GLY A 269 -13.69 10.10 52.63
C GLY A 269 -14.02 10.82 51.32
N ALA A 270 -15.32 10.91 50.97
CA ALA A 270 -15.76 11.60 49.76
C ALA A 270 -15.56 13.12 49.84
N TRP A 271 -15.81 13.74 50.99
CA TRP A 271 -15.51 15.16 51.23
C TRP A 271 -14.01 15.46 51.16
N LEU A 272 -13.17 14.61 51.75
CA LEU A 272 -11.71 14.75 51.66
C LEU A 272 -11.23 14.65 50.21
N LEU A 273 -11.75 13.70 49.43
CA LEU A 273 -11.44 13.57 48.01
C LEU A 273 -11.87 14.81 47.20
N PHE A 274 -13.08 15.33 47.45
CA PHE A 274 -13.58 16.52 46.77
C PHE A 274 -12.73 17.76 47.07
N ILE A 275 -12.43 18.02 48.36
CA ILE A 275 -11.56 19.13 48.77
C ILE A 275 -10.17 18.96 48.17
N PHE A 276 -9.63 17.75 48.16
CA PHE A 276 -8.36 17.44 47.53
C PHE A 276 -8.40 17.82 46.03
N LEU A 277 -9.37 17.34 45.26
CA LEU A 277 -9.46 17.61 43.81
C LEU A 277 -9.60 19.12 43.50
N GLU A 278 -10.43 19.85 44.23
CA GLU A 278 -10.62 21.31 44.06
C GLU A 278 -9.40 22.14 44.49
N THR A 279 -8.75 21.76 45.59
CA THR A 279 -7.57 22.48 46.09
C THR A 279 -6.34 22.17 45.23
N TYR A 280 -6.23 20.92 44.78
CA TYR A 280 -5.13 20.42 43.97
C TYR A 280 -5.05 21.12 42.61
N THR A 281 -6.18 21.43 41.95
CA THR A 281 -6.16 22.19 40.69
C THR A 281 -5.83 23.66 40.86
N ARG A 282 -6.19 24.28 41.99
CA ARG A 282 -5.87 25.70 42.28
C ARG A 282 -4.42 25.93 42.70
N MET A 283 -3.71 24.88 43.12
CA MET A 283 -2.32 24.94 43.55
C MET A 283 -1.34 24.97 42.37
N PHE A 284 -1.72 24.43 41.22
CA PHE A 284 -0.89 24.40 40.02
C PHE A 284 -1.31 25.49 39.02
N TRP A 285 -0.37 26.35 38.65
CA TRP A 285 -0.59 27.45 37.71
C TRP A 285 -0.85 26.98 36.26
N SER A 286 -0.53 25.72 35.92
CA SER A 286 -0.84 25.12 34.61
C SER A 286 -1.30 23.67 34.73
N ALA A 287 -2.29 23.28 33.92
CA ALA A 287 -2.81 21.91 33.85
C ALA A 287 -1.74 20.88 33.46
N GLU A 288 -0.72 21.29 32.69
CA GLU A 288 0.38 20.41 32.28
C GLU A 288 1.26 20.01 33.47
N SER A 289 1.57 20.94 34.39
CA SER A 289 2.38 20.63 35.59
C SER A 289 1.69 19.65 36.56
N LEU A 290 0.36 19.60 36.53
CA LEU A 290 -0.45 18.69 37.32
C LEU A 290 -0.40 17.25 36.79
N TYR A 291 -0.28 17.07 35.48
CA TYR A 291 -0.33 15.75 34.83
C TYR A 291 0.97 14.95 34.91
N TYR A 292 2.11 15.61 35.12
CA TYR A 292 3.42 14.98 35.29
C TYR A 292 3.75 14.63 36.76
N ASN A 293 2.83 14.89 37.70
CA ASN A 293 3.05 14.62 39.12
C ASN A 293 2.84 13.11 39.45
N PRO A 294 3.73 12.49 40.26
CA PRO A 294 3.59 11.07 40.65
C PRO A 294 2.25 10.73 41.34
N VAL A 295 1.65 11.69 42.07
CA VAL A 295 0.35 11.50 42.71
C VAL A 295 -0.78 11.38 41.67
N TRP A 296 -0.71 12.16 40.59
CA TRP A 296 -1.67 12.07 39.49
C TRP A 296 -1.52 10.74 38.74
N HIS A 297 -0.30 10.28 38.50
CA HIS A 297 -0.05 8.97 37.89
C HIS A 297 -0.62 7.82 38.72
N PHE A 298 -0.57 7.88 40.05
CA PHE A 298 -1.21 6.90 40.92
C PHE A 298 -2.74 6.91 40.79
N ILE A 299 -3.36 8.08 40.71
CA ILE A 299 -4.81 8.24 40.50
C ILE A 299 -5.21 7.68 39.13
N VAL A 300 -4.47 8.02 38.08
CA VAL A 300 -4.68 7.50 36.72
C VAL A 300 -4.54 5.98 36.69
N ALA A 301 -3.51 5.40 37.33
CA ALA A 301 -3.33 3.95 37.38
C ALA A 301 -4.50 3.24 38.11
N THR A 302 -4.97 3.83 39.21
CA THR A 302 -6.13 3.31 39.97
C THR A 302 -7.40 3.37 39.13
N TRP A 303 -7.64 4.49 38.42
CA TRP A 303 -8.75 4.64 37.50
C TRP A 303 -8.71 3.64 36.35
N GLU A 304 -7.55 3.49 35.69
CA GLU A 304 -7.36 2.54 34.59
C GLU A 304 -7.62 1.11 35.07
N THR A 305 -7.18 0.73 36.26
CA THR A 305 -7.43 -0.63 36.81
C THR A 305 -8.92 -0.87 37.10
N LEU A 306 -9.67 0.17 37.47
CA LEU A 306 -11.11 0.10 37.77
C LEU A 306 -11.99 0.12 36.51
N VAL A 307 -11.65 0.94 35.53
CA VAL A 307 -12.42 1.12 34.28
C VAL A 307 -12.04 0.09 33.24
N TYR A 308 -10.77 -0.33 33.20
CA TYR A 308 -10.24 -1.35 32.31
C TYR A 308 -9.87 -2.58 33.13
N SER A 309 -10.85 -3.44 33.40
CA SER A 309 -10.58 -4.80 33.87
C SER A 309 -10.68 -5.77 32.69
N PRO A 310 -9.79 -6.78 32.56
CA PRO A 310 -9.84 -7.75 31.46
C PRO A 310 -11.14 -8.58 31.41
N ILE A 311 -12.03 -8.44 32.41
CA ILE A 311 -13.26 -9.22 32.57
C ILE A 311 -14.52 -8.33 32.38
N LEU A 312 -14.44 -7.02 32.63
CA LEU A 312 -15.56 -6.07 32.54
C LEU A 312 -15.09 -4.79 31.85
N ASP A 313 -15.46 -4.63 30.58
CA ASP A 313 -15.28 -3.38 29.84
C ASP A 313 -16.41 -2.41 30.23
N LEU A 314 -16.15 -1.56 31.25
CA LEU A 314 -17.18 -0.68 31.81
C LEU A 314 -17.77 0.28 30.77
N ASP A 315 -17.04 0.63 29.71
CA ASP A 315 -17.55 1.52 28.65
C ASP A 315 -18.77 0.90 27.95
N ARG A 316 -18.78 -0.43 27.81
CA ARG A 316 -19.85 -1.19 27.17
C ARG A 316 -20.92 -1.66 28.16
N TRP A 317 -20.53 -1.91 29.41
CA TRP A 317 -21.38 -2.57 30.42
C TRP A 317 -21.89 -1.65 31.55
N ALA A 318 -21.42 -0.40 31.66
CA ALA A 318 -21.83 0.52 32.73
C ALA A 318 -23.34 0.81 32.71
N ILE A 319 -23.94 1.00 31.53
CA ILE A 319 -25.39 1.25 31.40
C ILE A 319 -26.20 -0.01 31.76
N PRO A 320 -25.93 -1.20 31.18
CA PRO A 320 -26.61 -2.43 31.60
C PRO A 320 -26.51 -2.71 33.10
N LEU A 321 -25.32 -2.59 33.69
CA LEU A 321 -25.11 -2.83 35.12
C LEU A 321 -25.86 -1.81 35.99
N GLY A 322 -25.85 -0.53 35.59
CA GLY A 322 -26.59 0.53 36.28
C GLY A 322 -28.11 0.28 36.27
N VAL A 323 -28.66 -0.18 35.14
CA VAL A 323 -30.09 -0.53 35.03
C VAL A 323 -30.43 -1.73 35.92
N VAL A 324 -29.60 -2.78 35.91
CA VAL A 324 -29.80 -3.95 36.77
C VAL A 324 -29.75 -3.58 38.25
N LEU A 325 -28.78 -2.76 38.67
CA LEU A 325 -28.68 -2.26 40.04
C LEU A 325 -29.90 -1.42 40.44
N SER A 326 -30.37 -0.53 39.57
CA SER A 326 -31.58 0.27 39.82
C SER A 326 -32.81 -0.62 39.97
N CYS A 327 -33.00 -1.62 39.10
CA CYS A 327 -34.08 -2.60 39.21
C CYS A 327 -34.00 -3.40 40.50
N LEU A 328 -32.80 -3.83 40.93
CA LEU A 328 -32.60 -4.54 42.19
C LEU A 328 -32.92 -3.67 43.40
N ILE A 329 -32.52 -2.40 43.41
CA ILE A 329 -32.83 -1.45 44.48
C ILE A 329 -34.33 -1.18 44.55
N LEU A 330 -35.00 -0.98 43.40
CA LEU A 330 -36.45 -0.82 43.33
C LEU A 330 -37.17 -2.09 43.81
N TYR A 331 -36.72 -3.27 43.39
CA TYR A 331 -37.24 -4.55 43.86
C TYR A 331 -37.12 -4.69 45.38
N TRP A 332 -35.94 -4.41 45.94
CA TRP A 332 -35.70 -4.45 47.40
C TRP A 332 -36.56 -3.43 48.15
N ARG A 333 -36.77 -2.24 47.59
CA ARG A 333 -37.59 -1.18 48.20
C ARG A 333 -39.10 -1.48 48.12
N CYS A 334 -39.56 -2.14 47.06
CA CYS A 334 -40.95 -2.56 46.88
C CYS A 334 -41.30 -3.81 47.70
N TYR A 335 -40.39 -4.79 47.81
CA TYR A 335 -40.64 -6.04 48.55
C TYR A 335 -40.19 -5.99 50.01
N GLY A 336 -39.16 -5.22 50.36
CA GLY A 336 -38.66 -5.08 51.74
C GLY A 336 -39.62 -4.34 52.69
N LYS A 337 -40.48 -3.45 52.16
CA LYS A 337 -41.50 -2.75 52.97
C LYS A 337 -42.68 -3.63 53.42
N ARG A 338 -42.83 -4.86 52.92
CA ARG A 338 -43.95 -5.75 53.31
C ARG A 338 -43.71 -6.57 54.60
N LYS A 339 -42.58 -6.42 55.30
CA LYS A 339 -42.24 -7.25 56.48
C LYS A 339 -42.18 -6.55 57.84
N HIS A 340 -42.75 -5.36 58.02
CA HIS A 340 -42.96 -4.76 59.34
C HIS A 340 -44.37 -4.18 59.45
N GLY A 341 -45.35 -5.06 59.69
CA GLY A 341 -46.75 -4.65 59.78
C GLY A 341 -47.73 -5.82 59.93
N SER A 342 -47.49 -6.72 60.88
CA SER A 342 -48.54 -7.62 61.36
C SER A 342 -48.41 -7.79 62.88
N ARG A 343 -49.09 -6.90 63.59
CA ARG A 343 -49.39 -7.02 65.02
C ARG A 343 -50.24 -8.27 65.18
N TRP A 344 -49.65 -9.34 65.71
CA TRP A 344 -50.37 -10.57 66.06
C TRP A 344 -51.39 -10.25 67.16
N LEU A 345 -52.67 -10.18 66.80
CA LEU A 345 -53.79 -10.23 67.74
C LEU A 345 -54.16 -11.70 67.92
N LEU A 346 -53.77 -12.27 69.05
CA LEU A 346 -54.26 -13.56 69.54
C LEU A 346 -55.74 -13.41 69.95
N PRO A 347 -56.63 -14.37 69.64
CA PRO A 347 -58.00 -14.34 70.14
C PRO A 347 -58.04 -14.86 71.59
N LEU A 348 -58.45 -13.99 72.52
CA LEU A 348 -58.79 -14.38 73.88
C LEU A 348 -60.17 -15.03 73.92
N TYR A 349 -60.18 -16.25 74.43
CA TYR A 349 -61.33 -17.09 74.74
C TYR A 349 -62.24 -16.40 75.78
N ARG A 350 -63.50 -16.13 75.42
CA ARG A 350 -64.49 -15.48 76.29
C ARG A 350 -65.48 -16.55 76.79
N SER A 351 -65.39 -16.91 78.07
CA SER A 351 -66.38 -17.75 78.75
C SER A 351 -67.39 -16.85 79.50
N PRO A 352 -68.72 -17.10 79.41
CA PRO A 352 -69.73 -16.26 80.04
C PRO A 352 -70.03 -16.73 81.46
N LYS A 353 -69.95 -15.82 82.44
CA LYS A 353 -70.49 -16.03 83.79
C LYS A 353 -71.87 -15.40 83.90
N ASN A 354 -72.85 -16.25 84.16
CA ASN A 354 -74.25 -15.93 84.42
C ASN A 354 -74.46 -15.28 85.80
N GLY A 355 -75.36 -14.29 85.84
CA GLY A 355 -76.34 -14.07 86.91
C GLY A 355 -76.07 -12.96 87.95
N PRO A 356 -77.12 -12.37 88.56
CA PRO A 356 -78.46 -12.12 88.03
C PRO A 356 -78.95 -10.67 88.24
N SER A 357 -79.84 -10.27 87.36
CA SER A 357 -80.80 -9.18 87.49
C SER A 357 -81.63 -9.28 88.79
N ARG A 358 -81.71 -8.20 89.55
CA ARG A 358 -82.77 -7.99 90.55
C ARG A 358 -83.67 -6.83 90.11
N ALA A 359 -84.96 -7.09 90.22
CA ALA A 359 -86.05 -6.28 89.73
C ALA A 359 -86.33 -5.04 90.61
N ARG A 360 -86.95 -4.07 89.95
CA ARG A 360 -87.52 -2.80 90.41
C ARG A 360 -88.72 -3.05 91.34
N THR A 361 -88.83 -2.24 92.38
CA THR A 361 -90.10 -1.89 93.05
C THR A 361 -90.03 -0.41 93.43
N ASP A 362 -91.03 0.31 92.92
CA ASP A 362 -91.57 1.65 93.22
C ASP A 362 -90.65 2.88 93.27
#